data_AF-A0A1I4X614-F1
#
_entry.id   AF-A0A1I4X614-F1
#
_cell.length_a   1.000
_cell.length_b   1.000
_cell.length_c   1.000
_cell.angle_alpha   90.00
_cell.angle_beta   90.00
_cell.angle_gamma   90.00
#
_symmetry.space_group_name_H-M   'P 1'
#
loop_
_entity.id
_entity.type
_entity.pdbx_description
1 polymer ?
#
loop_
_entity_poly.entity_id
_entity_poly.type
_entity_poly.pdbx_seq_one_letter_code
_entity_poly.pdbx_strand_id
1 'polypeptide(L)'
;MPKNISLGTSQKISQKLIGYRVKAAREAKQWTQDLLARGLGLKDRQSVSDIENGKRALKPEELLLLSELLEREIEFFIDPFAVAGEAQFSWRVAPEVSEDRLDEFELKAGQWIGLLRWLREQREGRASVLKRALRLSAQSSFEDAQERAESLVAELDLGMIPAETLIEKIERELDIPVLFTPTRHLRTKSTTSFCFCLGNINQ
;
A
#
# COMPACT_ATOMS: atom_id res chain seq x y z
N MET A 1 -29.23 4.50 -26.55
CA MET A 1 -29.17 5.58 -25.53
C MET A 1 -28.02 5.24 -24.58
N PRO A 2 -26.82 5.81 -24.75
CA PRO A 2 -25.74 5.58 -23.80
C PRO A 2 -26.08 6.28 -22.48
N LYS A 3 -25.98 5.54 -21.38
CA LYS A 3 -26.19 6.07 -20.02
C LYS A 3 -25.11 7.12 -19.76
N ASN A 4 -25.54 8.31 -19.34
CA ASN A 4 -24.67 9.34 -18.79
C ASN A 4 -23.81 8.72 -17.69
N ILE A 5 -22.51 8.63 -17.94
CA ILE A 5 -21.54 8.44 -16.86
C ILE A 5 -21.53 9.78 -16.13
N SER A 6 -22.37 9.89 -15.10
CA SER A 6 -22.19 10.89 -14.06
C SER A 6 -20.76 10.74 -13.58
N LEU A 7 -19.86 11.65 -13.97
CA LEU A 7 -18.57 11.85 -13.31
C LEU A 7 -18.91 12.24 -11.86
N GLY A 8 -19.12 11.23 -11.03
CA GLY A 8 -19.49 11.38 -9.64
C GLY A 8 -18.37 12.07 -8.90
N THR A 9 -18.74 13.17 -8.22
CA THR A 9 -18.20 13.62 -6.94
C THR A 9 -16.69 13.47 -6.75
N SER A 10 -15.98 14.61 -6.74
CA SER A 10 -14.65 14.80 -6.14
C SER A 10 -14.50 13.97 -4.86
N GLN A 11 -13.95 12.77 -4.99
CA GLN A 11 -13.80 11.82 -3.89
C GLN A 11 -12.76 12.43 -2.95
N LYS A 12 -13.18 12.82 -1.74
CA LYS A 12 -12.27 13.42 -0.75
C LYS A 12 -11.27 12.34 -0.32
N ILE A 13 -10.01 12.51 -0.70
CA ILE A 13 -8.91 11.69 -0.17
C ILE A 13 -8.90 11.76 1.35
N SER A 14 -8.68 10.61 2.01
CA SER A 14 -8.66 10.58 3.47
C SER A 14 -7.42 11.30 4.01
N GLN A 15 -7.57 12.00 5.14
CA GLN A 15 -6.44 12.67 5.81
C GLN A 15 -5.33 11.70 6.20
N LYS A 16 -5.68 10.44 6.44
CA LYS A 16 -4.72 9.38 6.75
C LYS A 16 -3.80 9.06 5.56
N LEU A 17 -4.35 9.02 4.33
CA LEU A 17 -3.55 8.79 3.13
C LEU A 17 -2.60 9.96 2.86
N ILE A 18 -3.08 11.19 3.02
CA ILE A 18 -2.23 12.38 2.96
C ILE A 18 -1.10 12.28 3.98
N GLY A 19 -1.41 11.90 5.22
CA GLY A 19 -0.43 11.73 6.29
C GLY A 19 0.69 10.72 5.95
N TYR A 20 0.33 9.57 5.38
CA TYR A 20 1.30 8.57 4.92
C TYR A 20 2.25 9.12 3.85
N ARG A 21 1.72 9.92 2.91
CA ARG A 21 2.51 10.54 1.85
C ARG A 21 3.44 11.63 2.37
N VAL A 22 2.97 12.44 3.32
CA VAL A 22 3.82 13.42 4.02
C VAL A 22 4.99 12.73 4.71
N LYS A 23 4.71 11.64 5.44
CA LYS A 23 5.75 10.84 6.11
C LYS A 23 6.75 10.29 5.09
N ALA A 24 6.27 9.67 4.02
CA ALA A 24 7.12 9.09 2.98
C ALA A 24 8.03 10.13 2.31
N ALA A 25 7.49 11.31 1.95
CA ALA A 25 8.28 12.39 1.36
C ALA A 25 9.32 12.95 2.36
N ARG A 26 8.95 13.08 3.64
CA ARG A 26 9.89 13.51 4.69
C ARG A 26 11.04 12.52 4.86
N GLU A 27 10.73 11.22 4.89
CA GLU A 27 11.72 10.15 5.08
C GLU A 27 12.63 10.00 3.85
N ALA A 28 12.10 10.17 2.65
CA ALA A 28 12.90 10.21 1.42
C ALA A 28 13.94 11.35 1.43
N LYS A 29 13.62 12.46 2.08
CA LYS A 29 14.57 13.56 2.34
C LYS A 29 15.45 13.38 3.58
N GLN A 30 15.27 12.28 4.33
CA GLN A 30 15.95 12.00 5.59
C GLN A 30 15.73 13.10 6.66
N TRP A 31 14.58 13.78 6.60
CA TRP A 31 14.25 14.84 7.55
C TRP A 31 13.57 14.29 8.80
N THR A 32 13.84 14.92 9.94
CA THR A 32 13.11 14.64 11.19
C THR A 32 11.76 15.40 11.20
N GLN A 33 10.82 14.94 12.03
CA GLN A 33 9.55 15.64 12.21
C GLN A 33 9.76 17.07 12.76
N ASP A 34 10.80 17.30 13.58
CA ASP A 34 11.16 18.63 14.07
C ASP A 34 11.63 19.58 12.96
N LEU A 35 12.44 19.08 12.02
CA LEU A 35 12.88 19.87 10.87
C LEU A 35 11.70 20.25 9.98
N LEU A 36 10.80 19.29 9.72
CA LEU A 36 9.59 19.57 8.95
C LEU A 36 8.66 20.55 9.67
N ALA A 37 8.50 20.43 10.99
CA ALA A 37 7.69 21.35 11.79
C ALA A 37 8.20 22.80 11.67
N ARG A 38 9.53 22.98 11.77
CA ARG A 38 10.17 24.30 11.60
C ARG A 38 9.96 24.85 10.19
N GLY A 39 10.15 24.02 9.16
CA GLY A 39 9.95 24.43 7.76
C GLY A 39 8.51 24.88 7.48
N LEU A 40 7.52 24.21 8.08
CA LEU A 40 6.11 24.56 7.94
C LEU A 40 5.66 25.69 8.88
N GLY A 41 6.54 26.23 9.73
CA GLY A 41 6.16 27.21 10.75
C GLY A 41 5.18 26.67 11.81
N LEU A 42 5.19 25.36 12.04
CA LEU A 42 4.36 24.70 13.04
C LEU A 42 4.96 24.87 14.44
N LYS A 43 4.08 24.94 15.44
CA LYS A 43 4.46 25.20 16.84
C LYS A 43 5.36 24.11 17.43
N ASP A 44 5.13 22.86 17.05
CA ASP A 44 5.83 21.70 17.61
C ASP A 44 5.83 20.50 16.65
N ARG A 45 6.70 19.53 16.94
CA ARG A 45 6.77 18.24 16.22
C ARG A 45 5.47 17.44 16.32
N GLN A 46 4.67 17.63 17.36
CA GLN A 46 3.42 16.88 17.55
C GLN A 46 2.43 17.21 16.44
N SER A 47 2.41 18.45 15.97
CA SER A 47 1.60 18.89 14.84
C SER A 47 1.92 18.14 13.54
N VAL A 48 3.20 17.81 13.30
CA VAL A 48 3.62 16.97 12.15
C VAL A 48 3.21 15.52 12.38
N SER A 49 3.43 14.99 13.58
CA SER A 49 2.99 13.63 13.93
C SER A 49 1.48 13.45 13.75
N ASP A 50 0.67 14.44 14.13
CA ASP A 50 -0.78 14.40 13.98
C ASP A 50 -1.22 14.49 12.51
N ILE A 51 -0.49 15.23 11.67
CA ILE A 51 -0.68 15.21 10.21
C ILE A 51 -0.33 13.82 9.65
N GLU A 52 0.84 13.28 9.97
CA GLU A 52 1.31 11.99 9.45
C GLU A 52 0.40 10.82 9.83
N ASN A 53 -0.26 10.91 11.00
CA ASN A 53 -1.22 9.92 11.46
C ASN A 53 -2.68 10.22 11.02
N GLY A 54 -2.91 11.29 10.27
CA GLY A 54 -4.24 11.71 9.81
C GLY A 54 -5.19 12.22 10.91
N LYS A 55 -4.67 12.52 12.11
CA LYS A 55 -5.43 13.09 13.23
C LYS A 55 -5.73 14.57 13.01
N ARG A 56 -4.83 15.25 12.30
CA ARG A 56 -4.95 16.67 11.94
C ARG A 56 -4.96 16.80 10.43
N ALA A 57 -5.93 17.55 9.90
CA ALA A 57 -5.98 17.86 8.49
C ALA A 57 -4.88 18.84 8.09
N LEU A 58 -4.28 18.59 6.93
CA LEU A 58 -3.31 19.49 6.31
C LEU A 58 -4.05 20.68 5.67
N LYS A 59 -3.62 21.90 5.96
CA LYS A 59 -4.22 23.10 5.34
C LYS A 59 -3.69 23.32 3.91
N PRO A 60 -4.45 23.99 3.03
CA PRO A 60 -3.99 24.28 1.66
C PRO A 60 -2.64 24.99 1.60
N GLU A 61 -2.40 25.96 2.48
CA GLU A 61 -1.13 26.72 2.52
C GLU A 61 0.04 25.83 2.98
N GLU A 62 -0.22 24.92 3.92
CA GLU A 62 0.76 23.94 4.40
C GLU A 62 1.10 22.92 3.31
N LEU A 63 0.15 22.56 2.45
CA LEU A 63 0.36 21.67 1.31
C LEU A 63 1.26 22.30 0.25
N LEU A 64 1.09 23.60 -0.03
CA LEU A 64 1.98 24.34 -0.93
C LEU A 64 3.40 24.40 -0.37
N LEU A 65 3.55 24.71 0.92
CA LEU A 65 4.86 24.71 1.58
C LEU A 65 5.51 23.32 1.60
N LEU A 66 4.72 22.26 1.80
CA LEU A 66 5.23 20.88 1.72
C LEU A 66 5.80 20.54 0.35
N SER A 67 5.12 20.98 -0.71
CA SER A 67 5.55 20.77 -2.09
C SER A 67 6.95 21.38 -2.33
N GLU A 68 7.14 22.62 -1.87
CA GLU A 68 8.43 23.32 -1.97
C GLU A 68 9.51 22.69 -1.08
N LEU A 69 9.21 22.45 0.21
CA LEU A 69 10.18 21.94 1.19
C LEU A 69 10.64 20.52 0.88
N LEU A 70 9.73 19.66 0.45
CA LEU A 70 9.99 18.24 0.20
C LEU A 70 10.32 17.95 -1.27
N GLU A 71 10.33 18.96 -2.13
CA GLU A 71 10.61 18.84 -3.58
C GLU A 71 9.72 17.77 -4.24
N ARG A 72 8.41 17.87 -3.99
CA ARG A 72 7.40 16.98 -4.56
C ARG A 72 6.27 17.81 -5.13
N GLU A 73 5.76 17.41 -6.30
CA GLU A 73 4.55 17.98 -6.87
C GLU A 73 3.36 17.79 -5.92
N ILE A 74 2.41 18.72 -5.94
CA ILE A 74 1.23 18.68 -5.05
C ILE A 74 0.46 17.38 -5.23
N GLU A 75 0.37 16.90 -6.47
CA GLU A 75 -0.27 15.65 -6.88
C GLU A 75 0.25 14.45 -6.08
N PHE A 76 1.53 14.44 -5.70
CA PHE A 76 2.10 13.36 -4.88
C PHE A 76 1.31 13.17 -3.57
N PHE A 77 0.84 14.26 -2.97
CA PHE A 77 0.12 14.22 -1.70
C PHE A 77 -1.38 13.97 -1.86
N ILE A 78 -1.99 14.42 -2.96
CA ILE A 78 -3.46 14.44 -3.11
C ILE A 78 -4.02 13.47 -4.15
N ASP A 79 -3.19 12.91 -5.03
CA ASP A 79 -3.64 12.01 -6.11
C ASP A 79 -4.28 10.76 -5.51
N PRO A 80 -5.60 10.50 -5.71
CA PRO A 80 -6.25 9.33 -5.15
C PRO A 80 -5.69 8.00 -5.66
N PHE A 81 -4.91 8.00 -6.74
CA PHE A 81 -4.29 6.81 -7.32
C PHE A 81 -2.84 6.57 -6.87
N ALA A 82 -2.24 7.52 -6.16
CA ALA A 82 -0.93 7.33 -5.56
C ALA A 82 -1.01 6.39 -4.35
N VAL A 83 0.00 5.52 -4.17
CA VAL A 83 0.06 4.56 -3.04
C VAL A 83 1.30 4.84 -2.17
N ALA A 84 1.93 6.00 -2.35
CA ALA A 84 3.16 6.37 -1.66
C ALA A 84 2.95 6.41 -0.13
N GLY A 85 3.78 5.67 0.60
CA GLY A 85 3.69 5.53 2.06
C GLY A 85 2.57 4.62 2.58
N GLU A 86 1.72 4.09 1.70
CA GLU A 86 0.58 3.22 2.07
C GLU A 86 0.87 1.74 1.91
N ALA A 87 1.73 1.38 0.95
CA ALA A 87 2.11 0.01 0.66
C ALA A 87 3.51 -0.28 1.20
N GLN A 88 3.66 -1.46 1.79
CA GLN A 88 4.96 -2.07 2.04
C GLN A 88 5.19 -3.14 0.99
N PHE A 89 6.37 -3.08 0.37
CA PHE A 89 6.79 -4.00 -0.65
C PHE A 89 7.65 -5.09 -0.01
N SER A 90 7.34 -6.36 -0.28
CA SER A 90 8.13 -7.50 0.19
C SER A 90 8.68 -8.25 -1.02
N TRP A 91 9.99 -8.41 -1.04
CA TRP A 91 10.71 -8.90 -2.20
C TRP A 91 11.27 -10.31 -1.97
N ARG A 92 11.11 -11.16 -2.97
CA ARG A 92 11.89 -12.39 -3.16
C ARG A 92 12.62 -12.27 -4.49
N VAL A 93 13.81 -11.68 -4.46
CA VAL A 93 14.61 -11.38 -5.66
C VAL A 93 15.99 -11.99 -5.55
N ALA A 94 16.62 -12.24 -6.69
CA ALA A 94 17.99 -12.70 -6.73
C ALA A 94 18.96 -11.59 -6.28
N PRO A 95 20.13 -11.91 -5.70
CA PRO A 95 21.06 -10.92 -5.15
C PRO A 95 21.55 -9.87 -6.16
N GLU A 96 21.47 -10.15 -7.46
CA GLU A 96 21.97 -9.29 -8.53
C GLU A 96 20.99 -8.17 -8.94
N VAL A 97 19.78 -8.17 -8.37
CA VAL A 97 18.80 -7.11 -8.64
C VAL A 97 19.16 -5.87 -7.82
N SER A 98 19.41 -4.75 -8.49
CA SER A 98 19.71 -3.47 -7.83
C SER A 98 18.49 -2.87 -7.14
N GLU A 99 18.73 -2.11 -6.08
CA GLU A 99 17.71 -1.37 -5.32
C GLU A 99 16.94 -0.39 -6.22
N ASP A 100 17.63 0.37 -7.08
CA ASP A 100 17.01 1.28 -8.05
C ASP A 100 15.95 0.60 -8.94
N ARG A 101 16.19 -0.67 -9.29
CA ARG A 101 15.25 -1.43 -10.13
C ARG A 101 14.02 -1.88 -9.36
N LEU A 102 14.18 -2.13 -8.06
CA LEU A 102 13.05 -2.39 -7.17
C LEU A 102 12.23 -1.11 -7.04
N ASP A 103 12.86 0.02 -6.73
CA ASP A 103 12.19 1.32 -6.60
C ASP A 103 11.38 1.72 -7.84
N GLU A 104 11.97 1.56 -9.04
CA GLU A 104 11.26 1.79 -10.30
C GLU A 104 10.02 0.90 -10.47
N PHE A 105 10.13 -0.36 -10.01
CA PHE A 105 9.01 -1.28 -10.03
C PHE A 105 7.96 -0.88 -8.99
N GLU A 106 8.35 -0.53 -7.77
CA GLU A 106 7.43 -0.08 -6.71
C GLU A 106 6.59 1.11 -7.18
N LEU A 107 7.22 2.05 -7.88
CA LEU A 107 6.53 3.21 -8.46
C LEU A 107 5.44 2.79 -9.46
N LYS A 108 5.76 1.90 -10.40
CA LYS A 108 4.81 1.42 -11.43
C LYS A 108 3.72 0.54 -10.82
N ALA A 109 4.10 -0.37 -9.93
CA ALA A 109 3.17 -1.25 -9.22
C ALA A 109 2.22 -0.45 -8.34
N GLY A 110 2.70 0.61 -7.68
CA GLY A 110 1.88 1.56 -6.92
C GLY A 110 0.75 2.14 -7.76
N GLN A 111 1.03 2.59 -9.00
CA GLN A 111 0.00 3.10 -9.90
C GLN A 111 -1.04 2.04 -10.28
N TRP A 112 -0.61 0.80 -10.56
CA TRP A 112 -1.53 -0.31 -10.85
C TRP A 112 -2.40 -0.68 -9.66
N ILE A 113 -1.83 -0.68 -8.45
CA ILE A 113 -2.53 -0.90 -7.19
C ILE A 113 -3.58 0.19 -6.96
N GLY A 114 -3.20 1.47 -7.14
CA GLY A 114 -4.11 2.60 -7.02
C GLY A 114 -5.29 2.52 -7.99
N LEU A 115 -5.01 2.21 -9.27
CA LEU A 115 -6.03 2.00 -10.28
C LEU A 115 -6.97 0.83 -9.92
N LEU A 116 -6.41 -0.31 -9.47
CA LEU A 116 -7.21 -1.47 -9.10
C LEU A 116 -8.12 -1.19 -7.91
N ARG A 117 -7.61 -0.50 -6.87
CA ARG A 117 -8.39 -0.06 -5.71
C ARG A 117 -9.57 0.80 -6.16
N TRP A 118 -9.30 1.79 -7.00
CA TRP A 118 -10.35 2.66 -7.55
C TRP A 118 -11.40 1.88 -8.35
N LEU A 119 -10.98 0.98 -9.25
CA LEU A 119 -11.90 0.15 -10.03
C LEU A 119 -12.77 -0.75 -9.14
N ARG A 120 -12.23 -1.26 -8.03
CA ARG A 120 -12.97 -2.07 -7.06
C ARG A 120 -13.99 -1.24 -6.28
N GLU A 121 -13.61 -0.05 -5.80
CA GLU A 121 -14.55 0.87 -5.14
C GLU A 121 -15.76 1.23 -6.03
N GLN A 122 -15.55 1.36 -7.34
CA GLN A 122 -16.62 1.66 -8.30
C GLN A 122 -17.54 0.46 -8.59
N ARG A 123 -17.07 -0.78 -8.39
CA ARG A 123 -17.79 -2.00 -8.75
C ARG A 123 -18.46 -2.69 -7.56
N GLU A 124 -17.88 -2.60 -6.36
CA GLU A 124 -18.30 -3.39 -5.20
C GLU A 124 -18.62 -2.51 -4.00
N GLY A 125 -19.89 -2.49 -3.63
CA GLY A 125 -20.38 -1.69 -2.50
C GLY A 125 -19.97 -2.18 -1.11
N ARG A 126 -19.10 -3.19 -0.96
CA ARG A 126 -18.63 -3.70 0.34
C ARG A 126 -17.28 -4.40 0.21
N ALA A 127 -16.19 -3.70 0.54
CA ALA A 127 -14.96 -4.36 0.96
C ALA A 127 -15.26 -5.25 2.18
N SER A 128 -14.59 -6.39 2.31
CA SER A 128 -14.75 -7.25 3.50
C SER A 128 -14.41 -6.48 4.77
N VAL A 129 -15.38 -6.32 5.67
CA VAL A 129 -15.23 -5.56 6.93
C VAL A 129 -14.34 -6.32 7.93
N LEU A 130 -14.17 -7.63 7.73
CA LEU A 130 -13.39 -8.49 8.61
C LEU A 130 -12.00 -8.71 8.02
N LYS A 131 -11.01 -8.00 8.57
CA LYS A 131 -9.60 -8.31 8.32
C LYS A 131 -9.20 -9.50 9.18
N ARG A 132 -9.04 -10.68 8.57
CA ARG A 132 -8.41 -11.83 9.23
C ARG A 132 -6.90 -11.61 9.26
N ALA A 133 -6.33 -11.67 10.46
CA ALA A 133 -4.89 -11.62 10.68
C ALA A 133 -4.48 -12.80 11.56
N LEU A 134 -3.39 -13.47 11.20
CA LEU A 134 -2.77 -14.47 12.07
C LEU A 134 -2.16 -13.75 13.27
N ARG A 135 -2.48 -14.21 14.49
CA ARG A 135 -1.88 -13.70 15.72
C ARG A 135 -0.50 -14.31 15.94
N LEU A 136 0.43 -13.95 15.07
CA LEU A 136 1.85 -14.31 15.17
C LEU A 136 2.66 -13.04 15.42
N SER A 137 3.71 -13.16 16.23
CA SER A 137 4.70 -12.11 16.45
C SER A 137 6.11 -12.66 16.28
N ALA A 138 7.11 -11.78 16.32
CA ALA A 138 8.52 -12.20 16.29
C ALA A 138 8.93 -13.07 17.50
N GLN A 139 8.09 -13.15 18.55
CA GLN A 139 8.32 -14.03 19.70
C GLN A 139 7.63 -15.39 19.58
N SER A 140 6.80 -15.61 18.54
CA SER A 140 6.14 -16.91 18.32
C SER A 140 7.14 -17.99 18.00
N SER A 141 6.92 -19.21 18.52
CA SER A 141 7.75 -20.36 18.18
C SER A 141 7.50 -20.85 16.75
N PHE A 142 8.39 -21.70 16.25
CA PHE A 142 8.19 -22.36 14.95
C PHE A 142 6.92 -23.21 14.96
N GLU A 143 6.67 -23.91 16.06
CA GLU A 143 5.52 -24.78 16.28
C GLU A 143 4.22 -23.98 16.29
N ASP A 144 4.20 -22.82 16.97
CA ASP A 144 3.06 -21.89 16.94
C ASP A 144 2.77 -21.42 15.51
N ALA A 145 3.81 -21.06 14.74
CA ALA A 145 3.65 -20.63 13.36
C ALA A 145 3.09 -21.75 12.47
N GLN A 146 3.55 -22.99 12.66
CA GLN A 146 3.06 -24.15 11.93
C GLN A 146 1.58 -24.45 12.27
N GLU A 147 1.22 -24.51 13.56
CA GLU A 147 -0.16 -24.77 13.99
C GLU A 147 -1.14 -23.73 13.42
N ARG A 148 -0.73 -22.45 13.40
CA ARG A 148 -1.53 -21.37 12.82
C ARG A 148 -1.67 -21.50 11.31
N ALA A 149 -0.62 -21.94 10.61
CA ALA A 149 -0.67 -22.18 9.17
C ALA A 149 -1.60 -23.36 8.83
N GLU A 150 -1.53 -24.47 9.58
CA GLU A 150 -2.40 -25.62 9.40
C GLU A 150 -3.87 -25.28 9.67
N SER A 151 -4.13 -24.48 10.72
CA SER A 151 -5.46 -23.95 11.01
C SER A 151 -6.00 -23.09 9.86
N LEU A 152 -5.14 -22.25 9.26
CA LEU A 152 -5.51 -21.40 8.12
C LEU A 152 -5.86 -22.24 6.88
N VAL A 153 -5.07 -23.28 6.59
CA VAL A 153 -5.33 -24.23 5.48
C VAL A 153 -6.70 -24.87 5.65
N ALA A 154 -7.03 -25.32 6.87
CA ALA A 154 -8.32 -25.90 7.18
C ALA A 154 -9.46 -24.88 7.07
N GLU A 155 -9.28 -23.67 7.61
CA GLU A 155 -10.32 -22.62 7.61
C GLU A 155 -10.62 -22.10 6.20
N LEU A 156 -9.61 -21.97 5.34
CA LEU A 156 -9.79 -21.54 3.95
C LEU A 156 -10.14 -22.69 3.00
N ASP A 157 -10.12 -23.93 3.49
CA ASP A 157 -10.31 -25.14 2.68
C ASP A 157 -9.40 -25.14 1.44
N LEU A 158 -8.09 -25.01 1.68
CA LEU A 158 -7.10 -24.93 0.59
C LEU A 158 -6.82 -26.29 -0.07
N GLY A 159 -7.27 -27.38 0.54
CA GLY A 159 -7.05 -28.75 0.08
C GLY A 159 -5.62 -29.26 0.30
N MET A 160 -5.29 -30.38 -0.33
CA MET A 160 -4.00 -31.08 -0.17
C MET A 160 -2.83 -30.33 -0.79
N ILE A 161 -3.08 -29.55 -1.85
CA ILE A 161 -2.09 -28.72 -2.53
C ILE A 161 -2.56 -27.27 -2.43
N PRO A 162 -2.23 -26.56 -1.33
CA PRO A 162 -2.76 -25.22 -1.10
C PRO A 162 -2.50 -24.25 -2.25
N ALA A 163 -1.35 -24.37 -2.93
CA ALA A 163 -0.96 -23.48 -4.01
C ALA A 163 -1.95 -23.42 -5.18
N GLU A 164 -2.72 -24.50 -5.44
CA GLU A 164 -3.66 -24.55 -6.55
C GLU A 164 -4.91 -23.69 -6.32
N THR A 165 -5.38 -23.62 -5.07
CA THR A 165 -6.62 -22.92 -4.68
C THR A 165 -6.36 -21.59 -3.99
N LEU A 166 -5.12 -21.35 -3.55
CA LEU A 166 -4.75 -20.19 -2.74
C LEU A 166 -5.14 -18.86 -3.37
N ILE A 167 -4.88 -18.68 -4.66
CA ILE A 167 -5.19 -17.41 -5.36
C ILE A 167 -6.68 -17.13 -5.32
N GLU A 168 -7.50 -18.11 -5.71
CA GLU A 168 -8.97 -17.97 -5.71
C GLU A 168 -9.49 -17.66 -4.30
N LYS A 169 -8.99 -18.38 -3.29
CA LYS A 169 -9.44 -18.24 -1.90
C LYS A 169 -9.00 -16.91 -1.29
N ILE A 170 -7.79 -16.44 -1.58
CA ILE A 170 -7.30 -15.11 -1.14
C ILE A 170 -8.16 -14.00 -1.75
N GLU A 171 -8.48 -14.09 -3.04
CA GLU A 171 -9.27 -13.04 -3.70
C GLU A 171 -10.74 -13.03 -3.25
N ARG A 172 -11.35 -14.21 -3.07
CA ARG A 172 -12.78 -14.33 -2.73
C ARG A 172 -13.08 -14.24 -1.25
N GLU A 173 -12.32 -14.94 -0.41
CA GLU A 173 -12.62 -15.07 1.02
C GLU A 173 -11.94 -13.97 1.85
N LEU A 174 -10.78 -13.48 1.40
CA LEU A 174 -10.02 -12.46 2.12
C LEU A 174 -10.11 -11.06 1.48
N ASP A 175 -10.71 -10.95 0.29
CA ASP A 175 -10.81 -9.69 -0.46
C ASP A 175 -9.42 -9.02 -0.66
N ILE A 176 -8.39 -9.85 -0.85
CA ILE A 176 -7.03 -9.38 -1.14
C ILE A 176 -6.81 -9.54 -2.65
N PRO A 177 -6.64 -8.44 -3.41
CA PRO A 177 -6.38 -8.55 -4.83
C PRO A 177 -5.03 -9.19 -5.13
N VAL A 178 -4.99 -10.10 -6.11
CA VAL A 178 -3.75 -10.69 -6.61
C VAL A 178 -3.53 -10.22 -8.04
N LEU A 179 -2.41 -9.54 -8.29
CA LEU A 179 -2.09 -8.99 -9.61
C LEU A 179 -0.87 -9.68 -10.20
N PHE A 180 -1.08 -10.39 -11.32
CA PHE A 180 0.00 -10.99 -12.10
C PHE A 180 0.52 -9.99 -13.11
N THR A 181 1.81 -9.66 -13.01
CA THR A 181 2.46 -8.74 -13.95
C THR A 181 3.39 -9.53 -14.87
N PRO A 182 3.17 -9.52 -16.19
CA PRO A 182 4.07 -10.19 -17.11
C PRO A 182 5.38 -9.41 -17.19
N THR A 183 6.51 -10.03 -16.83
CA THR A 183 7.84 -9.48 -17.07
C THR A 183 8.18 -9.69 -18.55
N ARG A 184 8.08 -8.64 -19.38
CA ARG A 184 8.52 -8.75 -20.79
C ARG A 184 10.06 -8.81 -20.84
N HIS A 185 10.57 -9.97 -21.27
CA HIS A 185 11.97 -10.41 -21.50
C HIS A 185 12.67 -10.92 -20.22
N LEU A 186 13.06 -12.20 -20.13
CA LEU A 186 14.13 -12.81 -20.94
C LEU A 186 13.80 -14.23 -21.43
N ARG A 187 14.33 -14.55 -22.61
CA ARG A 187 14.34 -15.85 -23.29
C ARG A 187 15.21 -16.91 -22.58
N THR A 188 15.38 -16.81 -21.27
CA THR A 188 16.19 -17.71 -20.46
C THR A 188 15.39 -18.11 -19.23
N LYS A 189 15.41 -19.42 -18.95
CA LYS A 189 14.62 -20.12 -17.95
C LYS A 189 14.84 -19.56 -16.53
N SER A 190 14.06 -18.56 -16.14
CA SER A 190 13.81 -18.20 -14.75
C SER A 190 12.57 -17.33 -14.69
N THR A 191 11.40 -17.98 -14.62
CA THR A 191 10.11 -17.32 -14.43
C THR A 191 10.07 -16.70 -13.04
N THR A 192 10.37 -15.41 -12.94
CA THR A 192 10.08 -14.65 -11.72
C THR A 192 8.61 -14.27 -11.74
N SER A 193 7.76 -15.10 -11.11
CA SER A 193 6.37 -14.75 -10.83
C SER A 193 6.33 -13.88 -9.58
N PHE A 194 5.93 -12.61 -9.75
CA PHE A 194 5.69 -11.70 -8.63
C PHE A 194 4.23 -11.80 -8.19
N CYS A 195 4.01 -12.07 -6.90
CA CYS A 195 2.70 -12.03 -6.27
C CYS A 195 2.69 -10.87 -5.28
N PHE A 196 1.83 -9.88 -5.51
CA PHE A 196 1.57 -8.81 -4.54
C PHE A 196 0.41 -9.22 -3.64
N CYS A 197 0.68 -9.35 -2.35
CA CYS A 197 -0.36 -9.39 -1.33
C CYS A 197 -0.51 -8.00 -0.72
N LEU A 198 -1.63 -7.33 -0.99
CA LEU A 198 -1.96 -6.04 -0.39
C LEU A 198 -2.44 -6.23 1.05
N GLY A 199 -1.50 -6.51 1.95
CA GLY A 199 -1.73 -6.40 3.38
C GLY A 199 -1.61 -4.93 3.80
N ASN A 200 -2.66 -4.35 4.38
CA ASN A 200 -2.46 -3.21 5.28
C ASN A 200 -1.74 -3.76 6.53
N ILE A 201 -0.42 -3.77 6.52
CA ILE A 201 0.38 -4.14 7.69
C ILE A 201 0.36 -2.92 8.63
N ASN A 202 -0.73 -2.76 9.37
CA ASN A 202 -0.67 -2.00 10.61
C ASN A 202 -0.13 -2.96 11.67
N GLN A 203 1.16 -2.84 11.96
CA GLN A 203 1.69 -3.09 13.31
C GLN A 203 2.17 -1.75 13.86
#